data_AF-A0A2N2PT78-F1
#
_entry.id   AF-A0A2N2PT78-F1
#
_cell.length_a   1.000
_cell.length_b   1.000
_cell.length_c   1.000
_cell.angle_alpha   90.00
_cell.angle_beta   90.00
_cell.angle_gamma   90.00
#
_symmetry.space_group_name_H-M   'P 1'
#
loop_
_entity.id
_entity.type
_entity.pdbx_description
1 polymer ?
#
loop_
_entity_poly.entity_id
_entity_poly.type
_entity_poly.pdbx_seq_one_letter_code
_entity_poly.pdbx_strand_id
1 'polypeptide(L)'
;MLASSALLTLLVYAWYNVQFVQHQGRYLFTALIPIAVAFALGWEEALRPRTSRLLAAGLVVLGFGLVAWGVLSGHGLPKWPLALTVLAAAGLVIRPWLPRQLDALLFALPYVALPLLALYALFGAIVPQLAR
;
A
#
# COMPACT_ATOMS: atom_id res chain seq x y z
N MET A 1 -1.15 18.68 38.06
CA MET A 1 -1.34 19.99 37.39
C MET A 1 -0.61 20.03 36.05
N LEU A 2 0.72 19.87 35.99
CA LEU A 2 1.45 19.85 34.71
C LEU A 2 1.13 18.64 33.82
N ALA A 3 1.15 17.42 34.37
CA ALA A 3 0.84 16.21 33.60
C ALA A 3 -0.59 16.21 33.04
N SER A 4 -1.57 16.65 33.84
CA SER A 4 -2.96 16.77 33.42
C SER A 4 -3.16 17.87 32.36
N SER A 5 -2.46 19.00 32.48
CA SER A 5 -2.47 20.06 31.46
C SER A 5 -1.80 19.62 30.15
N ALA A 6 -0.69 18.89 30.23
CA ALA A 6 -0.02 18.33 29.05
C ALA A 6 -0.89 17.29 28.33
N LEU A 7 -1.57 16.41 29.09
CA LEU A 7 -2.48 15.41 28.53
C LEU A 7 -3.68 16.08 27.83
N LEU A 8 -4.29 17.08 28.46
CA LEU A 8 -5.38 17.87 27.85
C LEU A 8 -4.92 18.58 26.58
N THR A 9 -3.70 19.13 26.57
CA THR A 9 -3.13 19.80 25.40
C THR A 9 -2.93 18.82 24.24
N LEU A 10 -2.41 17.62 24.51
CA LEU A 10 -2.27 16.55 23.50
C LEU A 10 -3.62 16.09 22.94
N LEU A 11 -4.62 15.93 23.80
CA LEU A 11 -5.98 15.54 23.41
C LEU A 11 -6.66 16.60 22.55
N VAL A 12 -6.55 17.89 22.92
CA VAL A 12 -7.07 19.00 22.13
C VAL A 12 -6.35 19.13 20.80
N TYR A 13 -5.02 18.94 20.78
CA TYR A 13 -4.25 18.92 19.54
C TYR A 13 -4.69 17.79 18.62
N ALA A 14 -4.81 16.55 19.12
CA ALA A 14 -5.28 15.42 18.34
C ALA A 14 -6.71 15.64 17.81
N TRP A 15 -7.62 16.11 18.66
CA TRP A 15 -9.00 16.46 18.28
C TRP A 15 -9.06 17.52 17.17
N TYR A 16 -8.27 18.59 17.31
CA TYR A 16 -8.22 19.67 16.33
C TYR A 16 -7.68 19.20 14.99
N ASN A 17 -6.66 18.34 15.00
CA ASN A 17 -6.09 17.75 13.77
C ASN A 17 -7.04 16.80 13.06
N VAL A 18 -8.01 16.19 13.75
CA VAL A 18 -9.05 15.35 13.13
C VAL A 18 -10.20 16.18 12.54
N GLN A 19 -10.52 17.33 13.14
CA GLN A 19 -11.60 18.21 12.68
C GLN A 19 -11.19 19.12 11.51
N PHE A 20 -9.96 19.63 11.50
CA PHE A 20 -9.46 20.55 10.46
C PHE A 20 -8.35 19.90 9.62
N VAL A 21 -8.64 18.74 9.05
CA VAL A 21 -7.71 18.07 8.12
C VAL A 21 -7.64 18.87 6.82
N GLN A 22 -6.69 19.80 6.77
CA GLN A 22 -6.19 20.27 5.48
C GLN A 22 -5.27 19.17 4.95
N HIS A 23 -5.75 18.41 3.97
CA HIS A 23 -4.94 17.48 3.19
C HIS A 23 -3.93 18.23 2.29
N GLN A 24 -3.20 19.19 2.86
CA GLN A 24 -2.03 19.77 2.22
C GLN A 24 -0.91 18.72 2.25
N GLY A 25 -0.27 18.50 1.11
CA GLY A 25 0.84 17.55 0.97
C GLY A 25 1.95 17.72 2.01
N ARG A 26 2.04 18.89 2.68
CA ARG A 26 2.99 19.17 3.77
C ARG A 26 2.98 18.12 4.87
N TYR A 27 1.81 17.63 5.31
CA TYR A 27 1.75 16.59 6.34
C TYR A 27 2.16 15.21 5.80
N LEU A 28 1.88 14.96 4.52
CA LEU A 28 2.31 13.74 3.84
C LEU A 28 3.84 13.68 3.74
N PHE A 29 4.53 14.79 3.44
CA PHE A 29 5.99 14.81 3.36
C PHE A 29 6.67 14.41 4.67
N THR A 30 6.20 14.90 5.82
CA THR A 30 6.73 14.46 7.12
C THR A 30 6.37 12.99 7.41
N ALA A 31 5.18 12.55 7.01
CA ALA A 31 4.75 11.17 7.15
C ALA A 31 5.44 10.20 6.16
N LEU A 32 6.09 10.69 5.10
CA LEU A 32 6.79 9.82 4.13
C LEU A 32 7.89 9.01 4.79
N ILE A 33 8.62 9.58 5.75
CA ILE A 33 9.70 8.86 6.45
C ILE A 33 9.14 7.63 7.18
N PRO A 34 8.15 7.75 8.11
CA PRO A 34 7.61 6.58 8.78
C PRO A 34 6.88 5.63 7.81
N ILE A 35 6.22 6.14 6.77
CA ILE A 35 5.58 5.29 5.75
C ILE A 35 6.63 4.49 4.98
N ALA A 36 7.75 5.10 4.58
CA ALA A 36 8.82 4.44 3.85
C ALA A 36 9.49 3.35 4.70
N VAL A 37 9.73 3.62 5.99
CA VAL A 37 10.27 2.62 6.93
C VAL A 37 9.28 1.47 7.12
N ALA A 38 8.00 1.77 7.36
CA ALA A 38 6.96 0.75 7.51
C ALA A 38 6.81 -0.10 6.24
N PHE A 39 6.87 0.53 5.07
CA PHE A 39 6.84 -0.17 3.79
C PHE A 39 8.07 -1.05 3.59
N ALA A 40 9.28 -0.56 3.86
CA ALA A 40 10.51 -1.32 3.70
C ALA A 40 10.55 -2.56 4.60
N LEU A 41 10.28 -2.37 5.90
CA LEU A 41 10.24 -3.46 6.87
C LEU A 41 9.09 -4.43 6.59
N GLY A 42 7.91 -3.89 6.25
CA GLY A 42 6.74 -4.70 5.89
C GLY A 42 6.97 -5.53 4.63
N TRP A 43 7.66 -4.98 3.64
CA TRP A 43 8.02 -5.68 2.41
C TRP A 43 9.05 -6.79 2.65
N GLU A 44 10.09 -6.50 3.45
CA GLU A 44 11.07 -7.51 3.86
C GLU A 44 10.39 -8.68 4.59
N GLU A 45 9.51 -8.38 5.55
CA GLU A 45 8.77 -9.38 6.31
C GLU A 45 7.77 -10.13 5.41
N ALA A 46 7.11 -9.46 4.47
CA ALA A 46 6.20 -10.09 3.51
C ALA A 46 6.90 -11.12 2.61
N LEU A 47 8.17 -10.89 2.27
CA LEU A 47 8.98 -11.81 1.48
C LEU A 47 9.47 -13.03 2.27
N ARG A 48 9.29 -13.08 3.60
CA ARG A 48 9.67 -14.26 4.39
C ARG A 48 8.72 -15.43 4.10
N PRO A 49 9.22 -16.67 3.94
CA PRO A 49 8.40 -17.80 3.48
C PRO A 49 7.13 -18.08 4.31
N ARG A 50 7.21 -17.90 5.63
CA ARG A 50 6.07 -18.10 6.53
C ARG A 50 5.02 -17.00 6.36
N THR A 51 5.45 -15.75 6.42
CA THR A 51 4.58 -14.57 6.33
C THR A 51 3.99 -14.43 4.93
N SER A 52 4.76 -14.72 3.88
CA SER A 52 4.32 -14.76 2.49
C SER A 52 3.11 -15.66 2.27
N ARG A 53 3.08 -16.85 2.90
CA ARG A 53 1.94 -17.79 2.81
C ARG A 53 0.70 -17.27 3.55
N LEU A 54 0.90 -16.66 4.72
CA LEU A 54 -0.21 -16.07 5.50
C LEU A 54 -0.82 -14.89 4.76
N LEU A 55 0.02 -13.99 4.21
CA LEU A 55 -0.42 -12.86 3.41
C LEU A 55 -1.10 -13.31 2.13
N ALA A 56 -0.55 -14.31 1.43
CA ALA A 56 -1.20 -14.92 0.28
C ALA A 56 -2.60 -15.45 0.62
N ALA A 57 -2.74 -16.21 1.71
CA ALA A 57 -4.04 -16.71 2.16
C ALA A 57 -5.02 -15.55 2.46
N GLY A 58 -4.55 -14.51 3.15
CA GLY A 58 -5.33 -13.30 3.40
C GLY A 58 -5.78 -12.58 2.11
N LEU A 59 -4.89 -12.46 1.12
CA LEU A 59 -5.22 -11.88 -0.19
C LEU A 59 -6.18 -12.75 -1.00
N VAL A 60 -6.10 -14.07 -0.89
CA VAL A 60 -7.10 -14.97 -1.51
C VAL A 60 -8.48 -14.75 -0.88
N VAL A 61 -8.56 -14.68 0.45
CA VAL A 61 -9.82 -14.36 1.16
C VAL A 61 -10.35 -12.99 0.74
N LEU A 62 -9.48 -11.97 0.66
CA LEU A 62 -9.85 -10.65 0.17
C LEU A 62 -10.36 -10.70 -1.28
N GLY A 63 -9.70 -11.46 -2.15
CA GLY A 63 -10.11 -11.67 -3.54
C GLY A 63 -11.51 -12.27 -3.64
N PHE A 64 -11.81 -13.30 -2.85
CA PHE A 64 -13.17 -13.85 -2.76
C PHE A 64 -14.17 -12.81 -2.24
N GLY A 65 -13.79 -12.01 -1.24
CA GLY A 65 -14.60 -10.90 -0.75
C GLY A 65 -14.90 -9.86 -1.83
N LEU A 66 -13.92 -9.49 -2.65
CA LEU A 66 -14.10 -8.56 -3.78
C LEU A 66 -15.01 -9.12 -4.87
N VAL A 67 -14.90 -10.42 -5.17
CA VAL A 67 -15.82 -11.11 -6.09
C VAL A 67 -17.24 -11.09 -5.53
N ALA A 68 -17.41 -11.54 -4.29
CA ALA A 68 -18.72 -11.60 -3.63
C ALA A 68 -19.36 -10.21 -3.59
N TRP A 69 -18.60 -9.18 -3.18
CA TRP A 69 -19.05 -7.80 -3.20
C TRP A 69 -19.46 -7.35 -4.61
N GLY A 70 -18.62 -7.54 -5.62
CA GLY A 70 -18.92 -7.13 -6.99
C GLY A 70 -20.18 -7.80 -7.57
N VAL A 71 -20.43 -9.06 -7.22
CA VAL A 71 -21.62 -9.81 -7.63
C VAL A 71 -22.86 -9.34 -6.86
N LEU A 72 -22.76 -9.21 -5.54
CA LEU A 72 -23.89 -8.85 -4.65
C LEU A 72 -24.32 -7.40 -4.84
N SER A 73 -23.38 -6.48 -5.09
CA SER A 73 -23.69 -5.07 -5.30
C SER A 73 -24.29 -4.80 -6.67
N GLY A 74 -24.21 -5.73 -7.64
CA GLY A 74 -24.71 -5.54 -9.00
C GLY A 74 -23.94 -4.51 -9.84
N HIS A 75 -22.88 -3.90 -9.30
CA HIS A 75 -22.02 -2.91 -9.98
C HIS A 75 -20.99 -3.58 -10.92
N GLY A 76 -20.92 -4.92 -10.92
CA GLY A 76 -19.95 -5.69 -11.69
C GLY A 76 -18.63 -5.89 -10.94
N LEU A 77 -17.79 -6.77 -11.49
CA LEU A 77 -16.52 -7.14 -10.85
C LEU A 77 -15.52 -5.97 -10.89
N PRO A 78 -14.89 -5.61 -9.75
CA PRO A 78 -13.86 -4.58 -9.71
C PRO A 78 -12.57 -5.11 -10.37
N LYS A 79 -12.48 -4.97 -11.71
CA LYS A 79 -11.42 -5.57 -12.54
C LYS A 79 -10.02 -5.28 -12.03
N TRP A 80 -9.69 -4.00 -11.79
CA TRP A 80 -8.35 -3.58 -11.37
C TRP A 80 -8.00 -4.02 -9.95
N PRO A 81 -8.83 -3.76 -8.91
CA PRO A 81 -8.56 -4.27 -7.57
C PRO A 81 -8.42 -5.79 -7.55
N LEU A 82 -9.29 -6.51 -8.27
CA LEU A 82 -9.23 -7.96 -8.33
C LEU A 82 -7.97 -8.46 -9.02
N ALA A 83 -7.60 -7.87 -10.17
CA ALA A 83 -6.37 -8.23 -10.89
C ALA A 83 -5.11 -7.99 -10.04
N LEU A 84 -5.01 -6.84 -9.36
CA LEU A 84 -3.90 -6.53 -8.46
C LEU A 84 -3.84 -7.50 -7.27
N THR A 85 -5.00 -7.81 -6.67
CA THR A 85 -5.09 -8.76 -5.55
C THR A 85 -4.64 -10.16 -5.96
N VAL A 86 -5.11 -10.65 -7.11
CA VAL A 86 -4.74 -11.96 -7.65
C VAL A 86 -3.26 -12.01 -8.01
N LEU A 87 -2.72 -10.96 -8.66
CA LEU A 87 -1.31 -10.89 -9.02
C LEU A 87 -0.41 -10.89 -7.78
N ALA A 88 -0.75 -10.09 -6.76
CA ALA A 88 -0.02 -10.04 -5.50
C ALA A 88 -0.08 -11.39 -4.76
N ALA A 89 -1.26 -12.01 -4.69
CA ALA A 89 -1.42 -13.33 -4.10
C ALA A 89 -0.57 -14.38 -4.84
N ALA A 90 -0.62 -14.42 -6.17
CA ALA A 90 0.17 -15.34 -6.97
C ALA A 90 1.68 -15.14 -6.73
N GLY A 91 2.16 -13.90 -6.72
CA GLY A 91 3.57 -13.59 -6.42
C GLY A 91 4.01 -14.10 -5.04
N LEU A 92 3.20 -13.88 -4.00
CA LEU A 92 3.48 -14.35 -2.63
C LEU A 92 3.30 -15.86 -2.45
N VAL A 93 2.42 -16.50 -3.21
CA VAL A 93 2.31 -17.96 -3.26
C VAL A 93 3.59 -18.54 -3.87
N ILE A 94 4.09 -17.95 -4.96
CA ILE A 94 5.26 -18.43 -5.70
C ILE A 94 6.58 -18.22 -4.92
N ARG A 95 6.64 -17.16 -4.12
CA ARG A 95 7.82 -16.70 -3.37
C ARG A 95 8.62 -17.81 -2.63
N PRO A 96 8.02 -18.76 -1.89
CA PRO A 96 8.76 -19.79 -1.15
C PRO A 96 9.47 -20.81 -2.03
N TRP A 97 9.14 -20.90 -3.32
CA TRP A 97 9.81 -21.80 -4.26
C TRP A 97 10.93 -21.11 -5.05
N LEU A 98 11.14 -19.80 -4.87
CA LEU A 98 12.23 -19.09 -5.54
C LEU A 98 13.58 -19.31 -4.84
N PRO A 99 14.69 -19.37 -5.61
CA PRO A 99 16.01 -19.44 -5.04
C PRO A 99 16.36 -18.17 -4.27
N ARG A 100 17.11 -18.34 -3.18
CA ARG A 100 17.55 -17.25 -2.27
C ARG A 100 18.34 -16.14 -2.95
N GLN A 101 18.98 -16.43 -4.09
CA GLN A 101 19.73 -15.45 -4.88
C GLN A 101 18.84 -14.31 -5.40
N LEU A 102 17.54 -14.57 -5.59
CA LEU A 102 16.57 -13.58 -6.06
C LEU A 102 16.02 -12.70 -4.93
N ASP A 103 16.32 -12.99 -3.66
CA ASP A 103 15.75 -12.27 -2.52
C ASP A 103 16.05 -10.76 -2.59
N ALA A 104 17.29 -10.40 -2.93
CA ALA A 104 17.69 -9.00 -3.10
C ALA A 104 16.96 -8.33 -4.28
N LEU A 105 16.77 -9.05 -5.39
CA LEU A 105 16.08 -8.54 -6.57
C LEU A 105 14.58 -8.35 -6.31
N LEU A 106 13.94 -9.31 -5.63
CA LEU A 106 12.54 -9.22 -5.21
C LEU A 106 12.32 -8.09 -4.21
N PHE A 107 13.27 -7.88 -3.28
CA PHE A 107 13.23 -6.75 -2.36
C PHE A 107 13.35 -5.42 -3.10
N ALA A 108 14.28 -5.32 -4.06
CA ALA A 108 14.51 -4.10 -4.83
C ALA A 108 13.39 -3.77 -5.83
N LEU A 109 12.61 -4.77 -6.25
CA LEU A 109 11.62 -4.66 -7.33
C LEU A 109 10.64 -3.48 -7.17
N PRO A 110 9.97 -3.24 -6.01
CA PRO A 110 9.06 -2.11 -5.86
C PRO A 110 9.77 -0.76 -5.96
N TYR A 111 11.01 -0.67 -5.48
CA TYR A 111 11.81 0.57 -5.51
C TYR A 111 12.23 0.97 -6.92
N VAL A 112 12.28 0.01 -7.85
CA VAL A 112 12.51 0.27 -9.28
C VAL A 112 11.19 0.47 -10.02
N ALA A 113 10.18 -0.35 -9.73
CA ALA A 113 8.89 -0.32 -10.40
C ALA A 113 8.12 1.00 -10.14
N LEU A 114 8.14 1.51 -8.90
CA LEU A 114 7.38 2.73 -8.55
C LEU A 114 7.88 3.98 -9.28
N PRO A 115 9.20 4.29 -9.34
CA PRO A 115 9.70 5.40 -10.16
C PRO A 115 9.40 5.24 -11.65
N LEU A 116 9.54 4.02 -12.21
CA LEU A 116 9.21 3.77 -13.61
C LEU A 116 7.72 3.98 -13.89
N LEU A 117 6.86 3.53 -12.99
CA LEU A 117 5.42 3.78 -13.06
C LEU A 117 5.10 5.27 -12.96
N ALA A 118 5.80 6.02 -12.10
CA ALA A 118 5.63 7.47 -11.98
C ALA A 118 6.05 8.20 -13.25
N LEU A 119 7.18 7.80 -13.86
CA LEU A 119 7.62 8.34 -15.16
C LEU A 119 6.61 8.02 -16.26
N TYR A 120 6.12 6.78 -16.32
CA TYR A 120 5.08 6.38 -17.26
C TYR A 120 3.78 7.17 -17.04
N ALA A 121 3.33 7.35 -15.80
CA ALA A 121 2.15 8.13 -15.50
C ALA A 121 2.30 9.59 -15.96
N LEU A 122 3.46 10.20 -15.70
CA LEU A 122 3.74 11.57 -16.10
C LEU A 122 3.73 11.73 -17.63
N PHE A 123 4.56 10.97 -18.34
CA PHE A 123 4.78 11.16 -19.77
C PHE A 123 3.75 10.44 -20.66
N GLY A 124 3.24 9.29 -20.21
CA GLY A 124 2.31 8.46 -20.96
C GLY A 124 0.84 8.81 -20.74
N ALA A 125 0.47 9.30 -19.56
CA ALA A 125 -0.93 9.62 -19.23
C ALA A 125 -1.18 11.12 -19.06
N ILE A 126 -0.41 11.79 -18.19
CA ILE A 126 -0.72 13.16 -17.76
C ILE A 126 -0.36 14.19 -18.84
N VAL A 127 0.89 14.22 -19.31
CA VAL A 127 1.35 15.21 -20.31
C VAL A 127 0.49 15.20 -21.59
N PRO A 128 0.14 14.03 -22.17
CA PRO A 128 -0.71 13.99 -23.37
C PRO A 128 -2.13 14.49 -23.15
N GLN A 129 -2.66 14.41 -21.92
CA GLN A 129 -3.98 14.93 -21.58
C GLN A 129 -3.99 16.44 -21.37
N LEU A 130 -2.88 17.02 -20.90
CA LEU A 130 -2.72 18.46 -20.73
C LEU A 130 -2.40 19.20 -22.02
N ALA A 131 -1.87 18.50 -23.02
CA ALA A 131 -1.54 19.05 -24.34
C ALA A 131 -2.72 19.02 -25.33
N ARG A 132 -3.90 18.54 -24.91
CA ARG A 132 -5.16 18.60 -25.66
C ARG A 132 -6.04 19.71 -25.12
#